data_AF-A0A1F2X3G6-F1
#
_entry.id   AF-A0A1F2X3G6-F1
#
_cell.length_a   1.000
_cell.length_b   1.000
_cell.length_c   1.000
_cell.angle_alpha   90.00
_cell.angle_beta   90.00
_cell.angle_gamma   90.00
#
_symmetry.space_group_name_H-M   'P 1'
#
loop_
_entity.id
_entity.type
_entity.pdbx_description
1 polymer ?
#
loop_
_entity_poly.entity_id
_entity_poly.type
_entity_poly.pdbx_seq_one_letter_code
_entity_poly.pdbx_strand_id
1 'polypeptide(L)'
;MAKDKKKKKDISGGGNGEDKGLKDEFINKDTEDKKEEKGKSEEELLKELQEEIDRLTTRDIITQMMMSLSSLAYKKMGLPVGINDKYKDKQQARLAVDGFNALFKVIMDEVSAEERENLQSSLSNLQINFVKAFQ
;
A
#
# COMPACT_ATOMS: atom_id res chain seq x y z
N MET A 1 23.59 -30.14 60.20
CA MET A 1 23.70 -29.43 61.50
C MET A 1 22.57 -28.40 61.60
N ALA A 2 21.89 -28.37 62.76
CA ALA A 2 21.00 -27.35 63.35
C ALA A 2 19.96 -26.62 62.43
N LYS A 3 18.67 -26.96 62.52
CA LYS A 3 17.62 -26.43 63.44
C LYS A 3 17.22 -24.99 63.15
N ASP A 4 15.98 -24.76 62.70
CA ASP A 4 15.00 -24.15 63.61
C ASP A 4 13.54 -24.38 63.19
N LYS A 5 12.73 -24.74 64.20
CA LYS A 5 11.25 -24.82 64.19
C LYS A 5 10.76 -23.73 65.15
N LYS A 6 9.73 -22.95 64.79
CA LYS A 6 8.64 -22.45 65.68
C LYS A 6 7.67 -21.57 64.87
N LYS A 7 6.45 -22.03 64.59
CA LYS A 7 5.19 -21.86 65.38
C LYS A 7 4.74 -20.39 65.56
N LYS A 8 3.61 -20.04 64.92
CA LYS A 8 2.44 -19.28 65.46
C LYS A 8 1.33 -19.36 64.40
N LYS A 9 0.30 -20.19 64.55
CA LYS A 9 -0.89 -20.10 65.42
C LYS A 9 -1.89 -19.04 64.93
N ASP A 10 -2.93 -19.55 64.29
CA ASP A 10 -4.35 -19.13 64.18
C ASP A 10 -4.76 -17.75 64.72
N ILE A 11 -5.60 -17.07 63.93
CA ILE A 11 -6.78 -16.22 64.28
C ILE A 11 -7.34 -15.78 62.90
N SER A 12 -8.33 -16.48 62.34
CA SER A 12 -9.78 -16.19 62.46
C SER A 12 -10.17 -14.75 62.12
N GLY A 13 -11.01 -14.57 61.12
CA GLY A 13 -11.70 -13.30 60.91
C GLY A 13 -12.33 -13.23 59.52
N GLY A 14 -13.64 -13.43 59.46
CA GLY A 14 -14.42 -13.28 58.23
C GLY A 14 -14.33 -11.88 57.65
N GLY A 15 -14.51 -11.79 56.34
CA GLY A 15 -14.55 -10.52 55.60
C GLY A 15 -15.25 -10.72 54.27
N ASN A 16 -16.55 -10.48 54.28
CA ASN A 16 -17.45 -10.09 53.20
C ASN A 16 -17.06 -10.39 51.75
N GLY A 17 -17.88 -11.22 51.10
CA GLY A 17 -17.98 -11.28 49.65
C GLY A 17 -18.67 -10.04 49.08
N GLU A 18 -17.91 -8.97 48.87
CA GLU A 18 -18.34 -7.78 48.10
C GLU A 18 -17.13 -7.14 47.38
N ASP A 19 -16.35 -7.90 46.61
CA ASP A 19 -15.28 -7.31 45.74
C ASP A 19 -15.12 -8.03 44.39
N LYS A 20 -16.19 -8.63 43.87
CA LYS A 20 -16.19 -9.28 42.54
C LYS A 20 -16.97 -8.51 41.48
N GLY A 21 -17.96 -7.69 41.85
CA GLY A 21 -18.75 -6.91 40.87
C GLY A 21 -17.96 -5.79 40.19
N LEU A 22 -17.10 -5.08 40.94
CA LEU A 22 -16.33 -3.96 40.41
C LEU A 22 -15.22 -4.39 39.44
N LYS A 23 -14.64 -5.59 39.58
CA LYS A 23 -13.57 -6.04 38.67
C LYS A 23 -14.12 -6.50 37.31
N ASP A 24 -15.30 -7.11 37.29
CA ASP A 24 -15.91 -7.60 36.05
C ASP A 24 -16.49 -6.47 35.18
N GLU A 25 -17.01 -5.39 35.78
CA GLU A 25 -17.45 -4.20 35.02
C GLU A 25 -16.29 -3.41 34.41
N PHE A 26 -15.18 -3.24 35.13
CA PHE A 26 -14.00 -2.53 34.61
C PHE A 26 -13.32 -3.30 33.47
N ILE A 27 -13.24 -4.64 33.55
CA ILE A 27 -12.64 -5.47 32.49
C ILE A 27 -13.48 -5.47 31.20
N ASN A 28 -14.81 -5.46 31.30
CA ASN A 28 -15.70 -5.35 30.13
C ASN A 28 -15.65 -3.96 29.49
N LYS A 29 -15.63 -2.90 30.30
CA LYS A 29 -15.56 -1.53 29.79
C LYS A 29 -14.24 -1.24 29.06
N ASP A 30 -13.11 -1.70 29.61
CA ASP A 30 -11.80 -1.56 28.98
C ASP A 30 -11.66 -2.36 27.66
N THR A 31 -12.46 -3.43 27.47
CA THR A 31 -12.46 -4.24 26.23
C THR A 31 -13.45 -3.73 25.20
N GLU A 32 -14.55 -3.10 25.61
CA GLU A 32 -15.49 -2.38 24.73
C GLU A 32 -14.88 -1.06 24.24
N ASP A 33 -14.29 -0.26 25.13
CA ASP A 33 -13.62 1.00 24.77
C ASP A 33 -12.46 0.76 23.80
N LYS A 34 -11.65 -0.29 23.98
CA LYS A 34 -10.58 -0.66 23.03
C LYS A 34 -11.10 -1.18 21.69
N LYS A 35 -12.27 -1.82 21.65
CA LYS A 35 -12.89 -2.25 20.39
C LYS A 35 -13.52 -1.07 19.65
N GLU A 36 -14.16 -0.16 20.36
CA GLU A 36 -14.68 1.08 19.79
C GLU A 36 -13.57 2.00 19.31
N GLU A 37 -12.49 2.17 20.08
CA GLU A 37 -11.34 3.01 19.70
C GLU A 37 -10.62 2.44 18.47
N LYS A 38 -10.49 1.12 18.38
CA LYS A 38 -9.95 0.45 17.19
C LYS A 38 -10.89 0.54 15.98
N GLY A 39 -12.20 0.40 16.17
CA GLY A 39 -13.21 0.58 15.12
C GLY A 39 -13.27 2.02 14.60
N LYS A 40 -13.19 3.02 15.49
CA LYS A 40 -13.07 4.43 15.14
C LYS A 40 -11.79 4.71 14.35
N SER A 41 -10.66 4.09 14.74
CA SER A 41 -9.40 4.23 13.99
C SER A 41 -9.44 3.60 12.59
N GLU A 42 -10.17 2.50 12.40
CA GLU A 42 -10.34 1.86 11.10
C GLU A 42 -11.29 2.68 10.20
N GLU A 43 -12.38 3.20 10.76
CA GLU A 43 -13.31 4.08 10.05
C GLU A 43 -12.66 5.41 9.63
N GLU A 44 -11.83 6.00 10.50
CA GLU A 44 -11.07 7.21 10.20
C GLU A 44 -10.03 6.96 9.10
N LEU A 45 -9.31 5.83 9.15
CA LEU A 45 -8.38 5.41 8.09
C LEU A 45 -9.09 5.19 6.75
N LEU A 46 -10.26 4.53 6.77
CA LEU A 46 -11.07 4.31 5.57
C LEU A 46 -11.56 5.63 4.97
N LYS A 47 -11.94 6.59 5.83
CA LYS A 47 -12.37 7.92 5.41
C LYS A 47 -11.21 8.71 4.79
N GLU A 48 -10.03 8.69 5.39
CA GLU A 48 -8.82 9.31 4.82
C GLU A 48 -8.49 8.72 3.44
N LEU A 49 -8.52 7.39 3.31
CA LEU A 49 -8.28 6.72 2.03
C LEU A 49 -9.33 7.10 0.98
N GLN A 50 -10.61 7.18 1.38
CA GLN A 50 -11.68 7.61 0.47
C GLN A 50 -11.48 9.05 0.01
N GLU A 51 -11.10 9.96 0.92
CA GLU A 51 -10.81 11.35 0.57
C GLU A 51 -9.58 11.47 -0.36
N GLU A 52 -8.57 10.62 -0.20
CA GLU A 52 -7.44 10.55 -1.14
C GLU A 52 -7.87 10.07 -2.51
N ILE A 53 -8.70 9.03 -2.58
CA ILE A 53 -9.27 8.51 -3.84
C ILE A 53 -10.11 9.59 -4.54
N ASP A 54 -10.95 10.31 -3.78
CA ASP A 54 -11.81 11.36 -4.30
C ASP A 54 -11.01 12.56 -4.85
N ARG A 55 -9.78 12.76 -4.39
CA ARG A 55 -8.87 13.80 -4.89
C ARG A 55 -8.12 13.39 -6.16
N LEU A 56 -8.08 12.10 -6.50
CA LEU A 56 -7.39 11.65 -7.71
C LEU A 56 -8.09 12.19 -8.95
N THR A 57 -7.32 12.87 -9.79
CA THR A 57 -7.83 13.33 -11.07
C THR A 57 -7.69 12.22 -12.12
N THR A 58 -8.52 12.27 -13.17
CA THR A 58 -8.37 11.37 -14.32
C THR A 58 -6.98 11.47 -14.95
N ARG A 59 -6.39 12.68 -14.95
CA ARG A 59 -5.02 12.93 -15.42
C ARG A 59 -4.00 12.13 -14.61
N ASP A 60 -4.15 12.06 -13.29
CA ASP A 60 -3.22 11.32 -12.43
C ASP A 60 -3.27 9.81 -12.73
N ILE A 61 -4.48 9.26 -12.92
CA ILE A 61 -4.68 7.85 -13.30
C ILE A 61 -4.07 7.55 -14.68
N ILE A 62 -4.28 8.42 -15.67
CA ILE A 62 -3.69 8.23 -17.00
C ILE A 62 -2.16 8.26 -16.91
N THR A 63 -1.61 9.20 -16.14
CA THR A 63 -0.16 9.33 -15.94
C THR A 63 0.42 8.07 -15.27
N GLN A 64 -0.23 7.55 -14.24
CA GLN A 64 0.16 6.30 -13.58
C GLN A 64 0.07 5.08 -14.53
N MET A 65 -0.96 5.04 -15.37
CA MET A 65 -1.10 4.00 -16.39
C MET A 65 0.03 4.08 -17.43
N MET A 66 0.41 5.28 -17.87
CA MET A 66 1.55 5.47 -18.78
C MET A 66 2.87 4.99 -18.15
N MET A 67 3.12 5.27 -16.87
CA MET A 67 4.29 4.73 -16.16
C MET A 67 4.29 3.20 -16.14
N SER A 68 3.12 2.60 -15.88
CA SER A 68 2.95 1.15 -15.87
C SER A 68 3.21 0.53 -17.24
N LEU A 69 2.69 1.15 -18.32
CA LEU A 69 2.95 0.73 -19.70
C LEU A 69 4.43 0.85 -20.07
N SER A 70 5.11 1.91 -19.63
CA SER A 70 6.55 2.08 -19.84
C SER A 70 7.36 0.93 -19.22
N SER A 71 7.08 0.61 -17.96
CA SER A 71 7.74 -0.52 -17.25
C SER A 71 7.47 -1.86 -17.94
N LEU A 72 6.22 -2.12 -18.33
CA LEU A 72 5.85 -3.32 -19.09
C LEU A 72 6.56 -3.38 -20.44
N ALA A 73 6.65 -2.26 -21.15
CA ALA A 73 7.31 -2.19 -22.44
C ALA A 73 8.79 -2.60 -22.31
N TYR A 74 9.55 -2.03 -21.36
CA TYR A 74 10.94 -2.42 -21.12
C TYR A 74 11.09 -3.91 -20.77
N LYS A 75 10.22 -4.44 -19.90
CA LYS A 75 10.21 -5.86 -19.55
C LYS A 75 9.96 -6.74 -20.77
N LYS A 76 9.00 -6.35 -21.63
CA LYS A 76 8.65 -7.07 -22.86
C LYS A 76 9.66 -6.86 -23.98
N MET A 77 10.50 -5.84 -23.93
CA MET A 77 11.70 -5.71 -24.77
C MET A 77 12.84 -6.63 -24.31
N GLY A 78 12.73 -7.24 -23.12
CA GLY A 78 13.79 -8.04 -22.52
C GLY A 78 14.85 -7.21 -21.82
N LEU A 79 14.54 -5.97 -21.42
CA LEU A 79 15.49 -5.05 -20.79
C LEU A 79 15.31 -5.01 -19.26
N PRO A 80 16.39 -5.01 -18.47
CA PRO A 80 17.80 -5.19 -18.87
C PRO A 80 18.09 -6.59 -19.43
N VAL A 81 19.00 -6.65 -20.41
CA VAL A 81 19.46 -7.89 -21.04
C VAL A 81 20.07 -8.83 -19.98
N GLY A 82 19.84 -10.13 -20.10
CA GLY A 82 20.26 -11.14 -19.13
C GLY A 82 19.27 -11.34 -17.97
N ILE A 83 18.43 -10.34 -17.67
CA ILE A 83 17.46 -10.40 -16.58
C ILE A 83 16.06 -10.68 -17.13
N ASN A 84 15.65 -9.93 -18.15
CA ASN A 84 14.28 -9.96 -18.66
C ASN A 84 14.12 -10.71 -19.98
N ASP A 85 15.15 -11.37 -20.51
CA ASP A 85 15.11 -12.07 -21.81
C ASP A 85 13.94 -13.06 -21.91
N LYS A 86 13.64 -13.78 -20.82
CA LYS A 86 12.53 -14.74 -20.75
C LYS A 86 11.14 -14.13 -20.91
N TYR A 87 11.01 -12.80 -20.78
CA TYR A 87 9.75 -12.08 -20.94
C TYR A 87 9.64 -11.38 -22.31
N LYS A 88 10.64 -11.53 -23.18
CA LYS A 88 10.73 -10.83 -24.45
C LYS A 88 9.57 -11.23 -25.37
N ASP A 89 8.77 -10.24 -25.75
CA ASP A 89 7.60 -10.41 -26.60
C ASP A 89 7.37 -9.12 -27.40
N LYS A 90 7.57 -9.21 -28.72
CA LYS A 90 7.49 -8.07 -29.63
C LYS A 90 6.09 -7.48 -29.71
N GLN A 91 5.05 -8.32 -29.71
CA GLN A 91 3.68 -7.84 -29.84
C GLN A 91 3.24 -7.13 -28.56
N GLN A 92 3.56 -7.69 -27.40
CA GLN A 92 3.24 -7.07 -26.11
C GLN A 92 4.02 -5.78 -25.88
N ALA A 93 5.32 -5.74 -26.24
CA ALA A 93 6.10 -4.51 -26.18
C ALA A 93 5.53 -3.41 -27.09
N ARG A 94 5.14 -3.77 -28.33
CA ARG A 94 4.51 -2.84 -29.26
C ARG A 94 3.20 -2.28 -28.69
N LEU A 95 2.34 -3.15 -28.16
CA LEU A 95 1.06 -2.74 -27.58
C LEU A 95 1.25 -1.74 -26.43
N ALA A 96 2.25 -1.97 -25.57
CA ALA A 96 2.55 -1.05 -24.47
C ALA A 96 3.05 0.31 -24.97
N VAL A 97 3.93 0.34 -25.99
CA VAL A 97 4.43 1.58 -26.61
C VAL A 97 3.31 2.35 -27.31
N ASP A 98 2.49 1.65 -28.10
CA ASP A 98 1.37 2.26 -28.84
C ASP A 98 0.29 2.78 -27.86
N GLY A 99 0.02 2.05 -26.78
CA GLY A 99 -0.88 2.47 -25.70
C GLY A 99 -0.36 3.72 -24.96
N PHE A 100 0.93 3.77 -24.63
CA PHE A 100 1.55 4.95 -24.04
C PHE A 100 1.38 6.17 -24.95
N ASN A 101 1.68 6.02 -26.25
CA ASN A 101 1.56 7.09 -27.23
C ASN A 101 0.11 7.60 -27.37
N ALA A 102 -0.87 6.69 -27.36
CA ALA A 102 -2.27 7.06 -27.42
C ALA A 102 -2.69 7.89 -26.20
N LEU A 103 -2.32 7.45 -24.99
CA LEU A 103 -2.61 8.18 -23.75
C LEU A 103 -1.90 9.54 -23.70
N PHE A 104 -0.64 9.60 -24.13
CA PHE A 104 0.11 10.85 -24.20
C PHE A 104 -0.61 11.91 -25.04
N LYS A 105 -1.13 11.53 -26.21
CA LYS A 105 -1.91 12.44 -27.08
C LYS A 105 -3.20 12.93 -26.44
N VAL A 106 -3.81 12.15 -25.55
CA VAL A 106 -5.03 12.54 -24.83
C VAL A 106 -4.72 13.57 -23.75
N ILE A 107 -3.61 13.42 -23.02
CA ILE A 107 -3.31 14.27 -21.86
C ILE A 107 -2.35 15.42 -22.13
N MET A 108 -1.75 15.50 -23.32
CA MET A 108 -0.67 16.46 -23.58
C MET A 108 -1.07 17.91 -23.29
N ASP A 109 -2.33 18.29 -23.52
CA ASP A 109 -2.85 19.65 -23.27
C ASP A 109 -3.35 19.88 -21.84
N GLU A 110 -3.39 18.84 -21.00
CA GLU A 110 -3.83 18.86 -19.59
C GLU A 110 -2.65 18.81 -18.60
N VAL A 111 -1.42 18.74 -19.10
CA VAL A 111 -0.18 18.69 -18.30
C VAL A 111 0.66 19.95 -18.53
N SER A 112 1.51 20.28 -17.57
CA SER A 112 2.47 21.38 -17.72
C SER A 112 3.45 21.12 -18.87
N ALA A 113 4.12 22.17 -19.35
CA ALA A 113 5.12 22.05 -20.41
C ALA A 113 6.28 21.11 -20.01
N GLU A 114 6.71 21.19 -18.74
CA GLU A 114 7.76 20.32 -18.19
C GLU A 114 7.33 18.85 -18.15
N GLU A 115 6.13 18.56 -17.63
CA GLU A 115 5.57 17.20 -17.64
C GLU A 115 5.41 16.66 -19.06
N ARG A 116 4.93 17.50 -19.98
CA ARG A 116 4.80 17.14 -21.41
C ARG A 116 6.13 16.74 -22.00
N GLU A 117 7.20 17.51 -21.77
CA GLU A 117 8.54 17.22 -22.26
C GLU A 117 9.09 15.91 -21.67
N ASN A 118 8.88 15.68 -20.37
CA ASN A 118 9.29 14.46 -19.69
C ASN A 118 8.59 13.20 -20.25
N LEU A 119 7.27 13.29 -20.49
CA LEU A 119 6.49 12.20 -21.07
C LEU A 119 6.87 11.94 -22.53
N GLN A 120 7.11 13.00 -23.32
CA GLN A 120 7.57 12.89 -24.70
C GLN A 120 8.96 12.24 -24.79
N SER A 121 9.87 12.63 -23.90
CA SER A 121 11.20 12.03 -23.79
C SER A 121 11.13 10.55 -23.43
N SER A 122 10.25 10.21 -22.49
CA SER A 122 9.99 8.81 -22.11
C SER A 122 9.46 7.98 -23.26
N LEU A 123 8.49 8.50 -24.03
CA LEU A 123 7.96 7.85 -25.23
C LEU A 123 9.05 7.66 -26.29
N SER A 124 9.86 8.69 -26.54
CA SER A 124 10.96 8.63 -27.51
C SER A 124 11.97 7.53 -27.13
N ASN A 125 12.33 7.46 -25.86
CA ASN A 125 13.21 6.40 -25.34
C ASN A 125 12.60 5.00 -25.50
N LEU A 126 11.30 4.85 -25.22
CA LEU A 126 10.60 3.58 -25.43
C LEU A 126 10.64 3.16 -26.90
N GLN A 127 10.37 4.07 -27.83
CA GLN A 127 10.37 3.78 -29.26
C GLN A 127 11.77 3.41 -29.76
N ILE A 128 12.81 4.13 -29.35
CA ILE A 128 14.21 3.82 -29.71
C ILE A 128 14.60 2.44 -29.19
N ASN A 129 14.30 2.12 -27.93
CA ASN A 129 14.64 0.83 -27.35
C ASN A 129 13.83 -0.31 -27.96
N PHE A 130 12.55 -0.07 -28.29
CA PHE A 130 11.73 -1.05 -29.00
C PHE A 130 12.35 -1.43 -30.35
N VAL A 131 12.76 -0.42 -31.12
CA VAL A 131 13.44 -0.63 -32.40
C VAL A 131 14.73 -1.41 -32.20
N LYS A 132 15.60 -1.00 -31.26
CA LYS A 132 16.85 -1.71 -30.95
C LYS A 132 16.66 -3.15 -30.48
N ALA A 133 15.58 -3.44 -29.74
CA ALA A 133 15.35 -4.77 -29.19
C ALA A 133 14.83 -5.78 -30.23
N PHE A 134 14.24 -5.30 -31.34
CA PHE A 134 13.49 -6.13 -32.30
C PHE A 134 13.79 -5.86 -33.78
N GLN A 135 14.79 -5.05 -34.08
CA GLN A 135 15.43 -4.96 -35.40
C GLN A 135 16.49 -6.05 -35.57
#